data_AF-A0A9R1VJM9-F1
#
_entry.id   AF-A0A9R1VJM9-F1
#
_cell.length_a   1.000
_cell.length_b   1.000
_cell.length_c   1.000
_cell.angle_alpha   90.00
_cell.angle_beta   90.00
_cell.angle_gamma   90.00
#
_symmetry.space_group_name_H-M   'P 1'
#
loop_
_entity.id
_entity.type
_entity.pdbx_description
1 polymer ?
#
loop_
_entity_poly.entity_id
_entity_poly.type
_entity_poly.pdbx_seq_one_letter_code
_entity_poly.pdbx_strand_id
1 'polypeptide(L)'
;MKNIILKETNIIWLTHDSISTATYSFLNQNNIRKGGFGLRIKEFEHEIKAILNAKHTNVVLVRGYYVHGKELMSVYEYMHNMSLVYHLYGKKKY
;
A
#
# COMPACT_ATOMS: atom_id res chain seq x y z
N MET A 1 -3.82 -10.71 16.96
CA MET A 1 -4.00 -10.09 15.64
C MET A 1 -5.02 -8.98 15.78
N LYS A 2 -4.68 -7.72 15.45
CA LYS A 2 -5.66 -6.62 15.45
C LYS A 2 -6.08 -6.35 14.01
N ASN A 3 -7.20 -6.92 13.61
CA ASN A 3 -7.93 -6.45 12.43
C ASN A 3 -8.71 -5.22 12.87
N ILE A 4 -8.21 -4.02 12.60
CA ILE A 4 -8.94 -2.80 12.95
C ILE A 4 -10.06 -2.63 11.93
N ILE A 5 -11.27 -2.92 12.39
CA ILE A 5 -12.52 -2.68 11.67
C ILE A 5 -12.75 -1.17 11.63
N LEU A 6 -12.39 -0.52 10.52
CA LEU A 6 -12.88 0.83 10.25
C LEU A 6 -14.26 0.66 9.59
N LYS A 7 -15.30 0.89 10.39
CA LYS A 7 -16.70 0.92 9.95
C LYS A 7 -16.92 2.17 9.09
N GLU A 8 -16.50 2.14 7.84
CA GLU A 8 -17.05 2.99 6.78
C GLU A 8 -16.71 2.35 5.42
N THR A 9 -17.73 2.24 4.60
CA THR A 9 -17.89 1.31 3.48
C THR A 9 -16.82 1.46 2.39
N ASN A 10 -16.23 0.33 1.96
CA ASN A 10 -15.24 0.12 0.87
C ASN A 10 -13.76 -0.15 1.27
N ILE A 11 -13.49 -0.54 2.52
CA ILE A 11 -12.18 -1.11 2.89
C ILE A 11 -12.19 -2.62 2.62
N ILE A 12 -11.18 -3.10 1.90
CA ILE A 12 -11.02 -4.54 1.64
C ILE A 12 -10.39 -5.19 2.86
N TRP A 13 -11.00 -6.27 3.34
CA TRP A 13 -10.43 -7.11 4.39
C TRP A 13 -9.26 -7.91 3.82
N LEU A 14 -8.07 -7.62 4.32
CA LEU A 14 -6.86 -8.29 3.86
C LEU A 14 -6.33 -9.21 4.97
N THR A 15 -6.12 -10.47 4.63
CA THR A 15 -5.43 -11.45 5.46
C THR A 15 -3.99 -11.61 5.00
N HIS A 16 -3.11 -12.08 5.89
CA HIS A 16 -1.73 -12.40 5.52
C HIS A 16 -1.68 -13.34 4.31
N ASP A 17 -2.49 -14.40 4.34
CA ASP A 17 -2.51 -15.41 3.28
C ASP A 17 -2.97 -14.83 1.95
N SER A 18 -3.95 -13.91 1.97
CA SER A 18 -4.42 -13.24 0.75
C SER A 18 -3.33 -12.37 0.11
N ILE A 19 -2.60 -11.59 0.91
CA ILE A 19 -1.53 -10.70 0.42
C ILE A 19 -0.32 -11.54 -0.02
N SER A 20 0.05 -12.55 0.77
CA SER A 20 1.15 -13.45 0.44
C SER A 20 0.87 -14.17 -0.87
N THR A 21 -0.34 -14.71 -1.07
CA THR A 21 -0.71 -15.35 -2.33
C THR A 21 -0.69 -14.37 -3.50
N ALA A 22 -1.29 -13.19 -3.36
CA ALA A 22 -1.36 -12.19 -4.43
C ALA A 22 0.01 -11.62 -4.82
N THR A 23 0.95 -11.57 -3.88
CA THR A 23 2.33 -11.10 -4.11
C THR A 23 3.30 -12.23 -4.43
N TYR A 24 2.82 -13.48 -4.51
CA TYR A 24 3.65 -14.69 -4.58
C TYR A 24 4.74 -14.68 -3.49
N SER A 25 4.34 -14.64 -2.23
CA SER A 25 5.24 -14.56 -1.06
C SER A 25 6.23 -13.39 -1.16
N PHE A 26 5.77 -12.23 -1.62
CA PHE A 26 6.57 -11.01 -1.74
C PHE A 26 7.83 -11.14 -2.61
N LEU A 27 7.78 -11.99 -3.65
CA LEU A 27 8.91 -12.18 -4.57
C LEU A 27 9.33 -10.86 -5.22
N ASN A 28 10.65 -10.63 -5.31
CA ASN A 28 11.23 -9.38 -5.85
C ASN A 28 10.76 -9.01 -7.26
N GLN A 29 10.39 -10.00 -8.07
CA GLN A 29 9.86 -9.79 -9.43
C GLN A 29 8.53 -9.03 -9.47
N ASN A 30 7.75 -9.07 -8.38
CA ASN A 30 6.46 -8.38 -8.25
C ASN A 30 6.61 -6.96 -7.67
N ASN A 31 7.83 -6.54 -7.29
CA ASN A 31 8.08 -5.22 -6.75
C ASN A 31 8.09 -4.17 -7.88
N ILE A 32 7.12 -3.24 -7.84
CA ILE A 32 7.05 -2.14 -8.81
C ILE A 32 8.17 -1.11 -8.58
N ARG A 33 8.51 -0.85 -7.31
CA ARG A 33 9.59 0.06 -6.88
C ARG A 33 10.02 -0.25 -5.44
N LYS A 34 11.25 0.15 -5.09
CA LYS A 34 11.68 0.31 -3.69
C LYS A 34 11.55 1.77 -3.29
N GLY A 35 10.83 2.04 -2.21
CA GLY A 35 10.76 3.34 -1.54
C GLY A 35 11.57 3.31 -0.24
N GLY A 36 11.85 4.49 0.31
CA GLY A 36 12.42 4.63 1.66
C GLY A 36 11.35 5.18 2.60
N PHE A 37 10.76 4.33 3.43
CA PHE A 37 9.84 4.77 4.49
C PHE A 37 10.12 3.96 5.75
N GLY A 38 10.44 4.66 6.84
CA GLY A 38 10.76 4.09 8.16
C GLY A 38 9.81 4.60 9.22
N LEU A 39 8.50 4.43 9.00
CA LEU A 39 7.48 4.91 9.93
C LEU A 39 7.31 3.95 11.10
N ARG A 40 7.14 4.49 12.31
CA ARG A 40 6.72 3.68 13.47
C ARG A 40 5.24 3.33 13.33
N ILE A 41 4.81 2.19 13.88
CA ILE A 41 3.43 1.66 13.76
C ILE A 41 2.35 2.72 14.05
N LYS A 42 2.54 3.56 15.09
CA LYS A 42 1.57 4.61 15.46
C LYS A 42 1.47 5.73 14.42
N GLU A 43 2.59 6.13 13.83
CA GLU A 43 2.64 7.18 12.79
C GLU A 43 1.97 6.65 11.52
N PHE A 44 2.27 5.39 11.17
CA PHE A 44 1.65 4.71 10.04
C PHE A 44 0.11 4.63 10.14
N GLU A 45 -0.43 4.21 11.29
CA GLU A 45 -1.89 4.16 11.48
C GLU A 45 -2.55 5.56 11.37
N HIS A 46 -1.86 6.60 11.85
CA HIS A 46 -2.36 7.98 11.76
C HIS A 46 -2.38 8.48 10.31
N GLU A 47 -1.26 8.32 9.59
CA GLU A 47 -1.15 8.71 8.19
C GLU A 47 -2.15 7.97 7.31
N ILE A 48 -2.30 6.66 7.50
CA ILE A 48 -3.23 5.86 6.71
C ILE A 48 -4.68 6.28 6.94
N LYS A 49 -5.08 6.59 8.18
CA LYS A 49 -6.43 7.11 8.45
C LYS A 49 -6.67 8.45 7.76
N ALA A 50 -5.68 9.34 7.73
CA ALA A 50 -5.79 10.61 7.03
C ALA A 50 -5.97 10.41 5.51
N ILE A 51 -5.18 9.51 4.90
CA ILE A 51 -5.23 9.24 3.46
C ILE A 51 -6.50 8.47 3.07
N LEU A 52 -6.97 7.54 3.91
CA LEU A 52 -8.23 6.80 3.66
C LEU A 52 -9.44 7.75 3.51
N ASN A 53 -9.42 8.89 4.19
CA ASN A 53 -10.47 9.91 4.10
C ASN A 53 -10.28 10.86 2.90
N ALA A 54 -9.10 10.89 2.28
CA ALA A 54 -8.80 11.75 1.14
C ALA A 54 -9.26 11.10 -0.18
N LYS A 55 -10.51 11.39 -0.59
CA LYS A 55 -11.08 10.92 -1.86
C LYS A 55 -11.06 12.05 -2.89
N HIS A 56 -10.20 11.92 -3.90
CA HIS A 56 -10.10 12.88 -5.00
C HIS A 56 -9.60 12.18 -6.28
N THR A 57 -10.06 12.62 -7.46
CA THR A 57 -9.76 11.98 -8.77
C THR A 57 -8.26 11.86 -9.07
N ASN A 58 -7.46 12.81 -8.57
CA ASN A 58 -6.01 12.84 -8.81
C ASN A 58 -5.17 12.25 -7.65
N VAL A 59 -5.81 11.64 -6.65
CA VAL A 59 -5.14 11.00 -5.51
C VAL A 59 -5.40 9.49 -5.60
N VAL A 60 -4.34 8.69 -5.58
CA VAL A 60 -4.47 7.23 -5.63
C VAL A 60 -5.21 6.77 -4.38
N LEU A 61 -6.30 6.03 -4.58
CA LEU A 61 -7.16 5.57 -3.49
C LEU A 61 -6.45 4.49 -2.66
N VAL A 62 -6.40 4.71 -1.35
CA VAL A 62 -6.05 3.65 -0.38
C VAL A 62 -7.25 2.74 -0.21
N ARG A 63 -7.06 1.45 -0.43
CA ARG A 63 -8.07 0.39 -0.24
C ARG A 63 -7.99 -0.25 1.15
N GLY A 64 -6.86 -0.12 1.83
CA GLY A 64 -6.68 -0.60 3.20
C GLY A 64 -5.22 -0.60 3.64
N TYR A 65 -4.96 -1.25 4.77
CA TYR A 65 -3.62 -1.49 5.29
C TYR A 65 -3.55 -2.84 6.02
N TYR A 66 -2.34 -3.35 6.17
CA TYR A 66 -2.05 -4.63 6.79
C TYR A 66 -0.92 -4.45 7.82
N VAL A 67 -1.12 -5.04 9.00
CA VAL A 67 -0.17 -4.98 10.12
C VAL A 67 0.06 -6.39 10.66
N HIS A 68 1.30 -6.86 10.63
CA HIS A 68 1.68 -8.17 11.19
C HIS A 68 3.03 -8.14 11.87
N GLY A 69 3.02 -8.26 13.20
CA GLY A 69 4.23 -8.09 13.99
C GLY A 69 4.83 -6.69 13.80
N LYS A 70 5.98 -6.62 13.11
CA LYS A 70 6.66 -5.37 12.76
C LYS A 70 6.44 -4.94 11.30
N GLU A 71 5.73 -5.75 10.51
CA GLU A 71 5.47 -5.48 9.11
C GLU A 71 4.24 -4.59 8.97
N LEU A 72 4.39 -3.54 8.18
CA LEU A 72 3.36 -2.55 7.88
C LEU A 72 3.27 -2.43 6.37
N MET A 73 2.06 -2.57 5.83
CA MET A 73 1.81 -2.45 4.40
C MET A 73 0.57 -1.60 4.18
N SER A 74 0.66 -0.66 3.25
CA SER A 74 -0.46 0.10 2.73
C SER A 74 -0.88 -0.44 1.37
N VAL A 75 -2.19 -0.60 1.17
CA VAL A 75 -2.74 -1.19 -0.05
C VAL A 75 -3.51 -0.14 -0.82
N TYR A 76 -3.08 0.07 -2.06
CA TYR A 76 -3.61 1.08 -2.97
C TYR A 76 -4.25 0.43 -4.19
N GLU A 77 -5.02 1.21 -4.93
CA GLU A 77 -5.35 0.86 -6.30
C GLU A 77 -4.10 0.79 -7.18
N TYR A 78 -4.05 -0.26 -8.00
CA TYR A 78 -2.96 -0.45 -8.93
C TYR A 78 -3.06 0.54 -10.10
N MET A 79 -2.01 1.32 -10.30
CA MET A 79 -1.89 2.26 -11.41
C MET A 79 -1.08 1.61 -12.54
N HIS A 80 -1.77 1.10 -13.57
CA HIS A 80 -1.15 0.36 -14.67
C HIS A 80 -0.17 1.19 -15.52
N ASN A 81 -0.31 2.51 -15.53
CA ASN A 81 0.53 3.41 -16.32
C ASN A 81 1.88 3.73 -15.66
N MET A 82 2.33 3.02 -14.62
CA MET A 82 3.61 3.31 -13.96
C MET A 82 3.67 4.75 -13.40
N SER A 83 4.84 5.14 -12.87
CA SER A 83 5.04 6.49 -12.31
C SER A 83 5.35 7.53 -13.39
N LEU A 84 5.02 8.80 -13.15
CA LEU A 84 5.43 9.91 -14.02
C LEU A 84 6.95 9.94 -14.26
N VAL A 85 7.74 9.67 -13.22
CA VAL A 85 9.21 9.56 -13.33
C VAL A 85 9.64 8.53 -14.39
N TYR A 86 8.91 7.41 -14.49
CA TYR A 86 9.17 6.39 -15.50
C TYR A 86 8.88 6.90 -16.91
N HIS A 87 7.79 7.64 -17.11
CA HIS A 87 7.48 8.22 -18.42
C HIS A 87 8.47 9.31 -18.84
N LEU A 88 8.92 10.14 -17.89
CA LEU A 88 9.85 11.24 -18.18
C LEU A 88 11.29 10.77 -18.41
N TYR A 89 11.73 9.75 -17.68
CA TYR A 89 13.16 9.37 -17.63
C TYR A 89 13.42 7.88 -17.94
N GLY A 90 12.39 7.10 -18.23
CA GLY A 90 12.51 5.65 -18.44
C GLY A 90 12.86 4.87 -17.16
N LYS A 91 13.28 3.61 -17.35
CA LYS A 91 13.78 2.77 -16.27
C LYS A 91 15.13 3.30 -15.79
N LYS A 92 15.19 3.85 -14.57
CA LYS A 92 16.47 4.21 -13.95
C LYS A 92 17.35 2.96 -13.83
N LYS A 93 18.50 2.98 -14.49
CA LYS A 93 19.60 2.04 -14.26
C LYS A 93 20.32 2.50 -12.98
N TYR A 94 20.08 1.80 -11.88
CA TYR A 94 20.97 1.82 -10.72
C TYR A 94 21.64 0.46 -10.65
#